data_AF-A0A0S8CJZ6-F1
#
_entry.id   AF-A0A0S8CJZ6-F1
#
_cell.length_a   1.000
_cell.length_b   1.000
_cell.length_c   1.000
_cell.angle_alpha   90.00
_cell.angle_beta   90.00
_cell.angle_gamma   90.00
#
_symmetry.space_group_name_H-M   'P 1'
#
loop_
_entity.id
_entity.type
_entity.pdbx_description
1 polymer ?
#
loop_
_entity_poly.entity_id
_entity_poly.type
_entity_poly.pdbx_seq_one_letter_code
_entity_poly.pdbx_strand_id
1 'polypeptide(L)' 'MPVMRTNEEVDGLAVGEILEVLADDSAAEEDLKAWAKRTGHKILKIEKTDEGIRFLIKKTK' A
#
# COMPACT_ATOMS: atom_id res chain seq x y z
N MET A 1 4.31 11.24 -5.36
CA MET A 1 2.99 10.62 -5.16
C MET A 1 3.19 9.12 -4.90
N PRO A 2 3.15 8.67 -3.64
CA PRO A 2 3.46 7.29 -3.24
C PRO A 2 2.51 6.24 -3.83
N VAL A 3 1.28 6.66 -4.18
CA VAL A 3 0.23 5.79 -4.72
C VAL A 3 0.53 5.27 -6.13
N MET A 4 1.15 6.08 -6.99
CA MET A 4 1.51 5.64 -8.35
C MET A 4 2.52 4.52 -8.30
N ARG A 5 3.56 4.70 -7.47
CA ARG A 5 4.61 3.69 -7.26
C ARG A 5 4.03 2.39 -6.70
N THR A 6 3.13 2.52 -5.73
CA THR A 6 2.40 1.38 -5.15
C THR A 6 1.60 0.63 -6.21
N ASN A 7 0.97 1.34 -7.15
CA ASN A 7 0.16 0.74 -8.20
C ASN A 7 1.01 -0.03 -9.22
N GLU A 8 2.12 0.56 -9.66
CA GLU A 8 3.08 -0.11 -10.56
C GLU A 8 3.67 -1.37 -9.92
N GLU A 9 4.04 -1.29 -8.65
CA GLU A 9 4.57 -2.44 -7.92
C GLU A 9 3.51 -3.53 -7.73
N VAL A 10 2.26 -3.17 -7.40
CA VAL A 10 1.18 -4.17 -7.26
C VAL A 10 0.77 -4.79 -8.58
N ASP A 11 0.84 -4.06 -9.70
CA ASP A 11 0.49 -4.60 -11.01
C ASP A 11 1.39 -5.80 -11.37
N GLY A 12 2.68 -5.70 -11.07
CA GLY A 12 3.67 -6.77 -11.26
C GLY A 12 3.57 -7.94 -10.28
N LEU A 13 2.84 -7.81 -9.17
CA LEU A 13 2.69 -8.87 -8.17
C LEU A 13 1.64 -9.92 -8.57
N ALA A 14 1.82 -11.15 -8.12
CA ALA A 14 0.82 -12.21 -8.26
C ALA A 14 -0.31 -12.06 -7.23
N VAL A 15 -1.50 -12.59 -7.55
CA VAL A 15 -2.61 -12.65 -6.59
C VAL A 15 -2.19 -13.49 -5.38
N GLY A 16 -2.22 -12.89 -4.19
CA GLY A 16 -1.76 -13.50 -2.95
C GLY A 16 -0.46 -12.93 -2.41
N GLU A 17 0.30 -12.19 -3.21
CA GLU A 17 1.52 -11.48 -2.78
C GLU A 17 1.20 -10.27 -1.92
N ILE A 18 2.18 -9.86 -1.12
CA ILE A 18 2.08 -8.73 -0.20
C ILE A 18 3.09 -7.68 -0.63
N LEU A 19 2.60 -6.52 -1.01
CA LEU A 19 3.40 -5.32 -1.25
C LEU A 19 3.62 -4.58 0.06
N GLU A 20 4.85 -4.14 0.26
CA GLU A 20 5.22 -3.29 1.37
C GLU A 20 5.50 -1.88 0.86
N VAL A 21 4.80 -0.90 1.43
CA VAL A 21 4.97 0.52 1.09
C VAL A 21 5.45 1.25 2.33
N LEU A 22 6.62 1.88 2.27
CA LEU A 22 7.08 2.79 3.31
C LEU A 22 6.74 4.22 2.86
N ALA A 23 6.09 5.00 3.72
CA ALA A 23 5.75 6.38 3.45
C ALA A 23 5.92 7.22 4.72
N ASP A 24 6.72 8.28 4.65
CA ASP A 24 6.95 9.22 5.75
C ASP A 24 5.82 10.26 5.91
N ASP A 25 4.95 10.40 4.91
CA ASP A 25 3.84 11.35 4.90
C ASP A 25 2.54 10.80 5.48
N SER A 26 1.87 11.62 6.29
CA SER A 26 0.51 11.31 6.79
C SER A 26 -0.54 11.23 5.67
N ALA A 27 -0.34 11.97 4.57
CA ALA A 27 -1.22 11.95 3.40
C ALA A 27 -1.21 10.58 2.70
N ALA A 28 -0.07 9.88 2.71
CA ALA A 28 0.07 8.56 2.09
C ALA A 28 -0.87 7.52 2.73
N GLU A 29 -1.19 7.66 4.03
CA GLU A 29 -2.10 6.76 4.73
C GLU A 29 -3.52 6.82 4.13
N GLU A 30 -4.01 8.03 3.90
CA GLU A 30 -5.36 8.26 3.40
C GLU A 30 -5.48 7.88 1.91
N ASP A 31 -4.46 8.25 1.14
CA ASP A 31 -4.32 7.90 -0.27
C ASP A 31 -4.23 6.37 -0.49
N LEU A 32 -3.40 5.65 0.28
CA LEU A 32 -3.27 4.19 0.18
C LEU A 32 -4.53 3.46 0.59
N LYS A 33 -5.23 3.94 1.63
CA LYS A 33 -6.56 3.43 2.03
C LYS A 33 -7.58 3.62 0.91
N ALA A 34 -7.63 4.81 0.31
CA ALA A 34 -8.53 5.10 -0.80
C ALA A 34 -8.19 4.25 -2.04
N TRP A 35 -6.90 4.11 -2.36
CA TRP A 35 -6.42 3.29 -3.46
C TRP A 35 -6.72 1.81 -3.26
N ALA A 36 -6.45 1.23 -2.08
CA ALA A 36 -6.77 -0.16 -1.78
C ALA A 36 -8.28 -0.43 -1.91
N LYS A 37 -9.12 0.50 -1.43
CA LYS A 37 -10.57 0.42 -1.59
C LYS A 37 -11.01 0.50 -3.06
N ARG A 38 -10.36 1.35 -3.86
CA ARG A 38 -10.66 1.55 -5.29
C ARG A 38 -10.20 0.37 -6.15
N THR A 39 -9.07 -0.23 -5.84
CA THR A 39 -8.48 -1.37 -6.56
C THR A 39 -9.03 -2.71 -6.09
N GLY A 40 -9.64 -2.78 -4.90
CA GLY A 40 -10.09 -4.03 -4.30
C GLY A 40 -8.96 -4.82 -3.66
N HIS A 41 -7.80 -4.19 -3.45
CA HIS A 41 -6.70 -4.77 -2.68
C HIS A 41 -6.95 -4.62 -1.19
N LYS A 42 -6.29 -5.45 -0.38
CA LYS A 42 -6.53 -5.51 1.06
C LYS A 42 -5.29 -5.08 1.82
N ILE A 43 -5.40 -3.99 2.58
CA ILE A 43 -4.37 -3.62 3.54
C ILE A 43 -4.42 -4.62 4.70
N LEU A 44 -3.34 -5.38 4.86
CA LEU A 44 -3.17 -6.33 5.95
C LEU A 44 -2.72 -5.65 7.24
N LYS A 45 -1.80 -4.69 7.13
CA LYS A 45 -1.20 -4.05 8.30
C LYS A 45 -0.70 -2.65 7.96
N ILE A 46 -0.75 -1.78 8.97
CA ILE A 46 -0.18 -0.45 8.93
C ILE A 46 0.67 -0.31 10.20
N GLU A 47 1.96 -0.05 10.05
CA GLU A 47 2.90 0.12 11.15
C GLU A 47 3.54 1.48 11.05
N LYS A 48 3.42 2.29 12.12
CA LYS A 48 4.13 3.56 12.23
C LYS A 48 5.46 3.28 12.89
N THR A 49 6.53 3.53 12.17
CA THR A 49 7.92 3.39 12.60
C THR A 49 8.58 4.76 12.66
N ASP A 50 9.74 4.86 13.32
CA ASP A 50 10.52 6.11 13.37
C ASP A 50 10.94 6.60 11.98
N GLU A 51 11.09 5.68 11.02
CA GLU A 51 11.50 5.94 9.64
C GLU A 51 10.30 6.29 8.73
N GLY A 52 9.07 6.22 9.25
CA GLY A 52 7.84 6.48 8.51
C GLY A 52 6.75 5.44 8.76
N ILE A 53 5.69 5.50 7.96
CA ILE A 53 4.52 4.63 8.02
C ILE A 53 4.66 3.51 6.98
N ARG A 54 4.75 2.28 7.44
CA ARG A 54 4.83 1.05 6.65
C ARG A 54 3.43 0.46 6.44
N PHE A 55 3.06 0.19 5.20
CA PHE A 55 1.79 -0.41 4.80
C PHE A 55 2.05 -1.75 4.15
N LEU A 56 1.37 -2.79 4.61
CA LEU A 56 1.38 -4.13 4.03
C LEU A 56 0.07 -4.33 3.27
N ILE A 57 0.15 -4.40 1.95
CA ILE A 57 -1.01 -4.49 1.06
C ILE A 57 -0.96 -5.82 0.32
N LYS A 58 -1.97 -6.65 0.54
CA LYS A 58 -2.11 -7.92 -0.17
C LYS A 58 -2.89 -7.74 -1.46
N LYS A 59 -2.31 -8.19 -2.57
CA LYS A 59 -3.01 -8.29 -3.85
C LYS A 59 -4.03 -9.42 -3.74
N THR A 60 -5.31 -9.08 -3.86
CA THR A 60 -6.41 -10.05 -3.77
C THR A 60 -7.04 -10.38 -5.11
N LYS A 61 -6.69 -9.61 -6.15
CA LYS A 61 -7.19 -9.69 -7.52
C LYS A 61 -6.09 -9.32 -8.49
#